data_AF-A0A2A5CTB4-F1
#
_entry.id   AF-A0A2A5CTB4-F1
#
_cell.length_a   1.000
_cell.length_b   1.000
_cell.length_c   1.000
_cell.angle_alpha   90.00
_cell.angle_beta   90.00
_cell.angle_gamma   90.00
#
_symmetry.space_group_name_H-M   'P 1'
#
loop_
_entity.id
_entity.type
_entity.pdbx_description
1 polymer ?
#
loop_
_entity_poly.entity_id
_entity_poly.type
_entity_poly.pdbx_seq_one_letter_code
_entity_poly.pdbx_strand_id
1 'polypeptide(L)' 'MSYLVKARKWIKETFEEGSRPALKEVEGWVSNEDVPGRIITGIVYVDADRFALSGAVYKRAEKREQTPFDLLS' A
#
# COMPACT_ATOMS: atom_id res chain seq x y z
N MET A 1 8.76 -13.89 11.28
CA MET A 1 9.64 -13.37 10.20
C MET A 1 8.74 -12.57 9.29
N SER A 2 9.07 -11.33 8.90
CA SER A 2 8.27 -10.59 7.91
C SER A 2 8.59 -11.10 6.51
N TYR A 3 7.62 -11.63 5.79
CA TYR A 3 7.80 -12.12 4.43
C TYR A 3 7.53 -11.02 3.39
N LEU A 4 8.61 -10.47 2.82
CA LEU A 4 8.53 -9.53 1.70
C LEU A 4 8.24 -10.29 0.40
N VAL A 5 7.09 -10.00 -0.21
CA VAL A 5 6.64 -10.58 -1.48
C VAL A 5 6.77 -9.56 -2.58
N LYS A 6 7.29 -9.95 -3.75
CA LYS A 6 7.26 -9.07 -4.93
C LYS A 6 5.82 -8.66 -5.22
N ALA A 7 5.57 -7.36 -5.39
CA ALA A 7 4.22 -6.83 -5.60
C ALA A 7 3.47 -7.52 -6.76
N ARG A 8 4.16 -7.84 -7.87
CA ARG A 8 3.55 -8.60 -8.98
C ARG A 8 2.98 -9.97 -8.58
N LYS A 9 3.63 -10.67 -7.66
CA LYS A 9 3.17 -11.96 -7.14
C LYS A 9 2.03 -11.73 -6.15
N TRP A 10 2.21 -10.83 -5.20
CA TRP A 10 1.21 -10.47 -4.21
C TRP A 10 -0.12 -10.02 -4.84
N ILE A 11 -0.09 -9.21 -5.90
CA ILE A 11 -1.27 -8.78 -6.66
C ILE A 11 -2.07 -9.98 -7.20
N LYS A 12 -1.38 -10.98 -7.76
CA LYS A 12 -2.03 -12.15 -8.35
C LYS A 12 -2.66 -13.07 -7.31
N GLU A 13 -2.04 -13.15 -6.13
CA GLU A 13 -2.46 -14.03 -5.04
C GLU A 13 -3.54 -13.38 -4.14
N THR A 14 -3.57 -12.05 -4.06
CA THR A 14 -4.46 -11.31 -3.15
C THR A 14 -5.74 -10.83 -3.83
N PHE A 15 -5.70 -10.51 -5.13
CA PHE A 15 -6.83 -9.94 -5.86
C PHE A 15 -7.37 -10.89 -6.93
N GLU A 16 -8.69 -10.97 -7.00
CA GLU A 16 -9.42 -11.72 -8.01
C GLU A 16 -9.10 -11.21 -9.41
N GLU A 17 -9.17 -12.11 -10.39
CA GLU A 17 -8.96 -11.77 -11.79
C GLU A 17 -9.98 -10.73 -12.27
N GLY A 18 -9.50 -9.61 -12.83
CA GLY A 18 -10.33 -8.44 -13.18
C GLY A 18 -10.35 -7.32 -12.13
N SER A 19 -9.93 -7.60 -10.89
CA SER A 19 -9.79 -6.61 -9.81
C SER A 19 -8.34 -6.27 -9.45
N ARG A 20 -7.39 -6.86 -10.18
CA ARG A 20 -5.95 -6.72 -9.92
C ARG A 20 -5.50 -5.27 -10.20
N PRO A 21 -4.94 -4.55 -9.19
CA PRO A 21 -4.39 -3.23 -9.41
C PRO A 21 -3.15 -3.28 -10.31
N ALA A 22 -2.84 -2.16 -10.95
CA ALA A 22 -1.58 -1.99 -11.65
C ALA A 22 -0.41 -1.92 -10.66
N LEU A 23 0.77 -2.37 -11.09
CA LEU A 23 1.97 -2.34 -10.26
C LEU A 23 2.31 -0.93 -9.74
N LYS A 24 2.05 0.10 -10.56
CA LYS A 24 2.26 1.51 -10.22
C LYS A 24 1.32 1.99 -9.11
N GLU A 25 0.11 1.44 -9.01
CA GLU A 25 -0.82 1.77 -7.92
C GLU A 25 -0.30 1.20 -6.61
N VAL A 26 0.17 -0.05 -6.62
CA VAL A 26 0.77 -0.70 -5.44
C VAL A 26 2.07 0.00 -5.01
N GLU A 27 2.88 0.46 -5.96
CA GLU A 27 4.03 1.31 -5.67
C GLU A 27 3.62 2.58 -4.91
N GLY A 28 2.53 3.22 -5.34
CA GLY A 28 1.94 4.38 -4.66
C GLY A 28 1.51 4.04 -3.23
N TRP A 29 0.79 2.93 -3.03
CA TRP A 29 0.33 2.50 -1.71
C TRP A 29 1.48 2.21 -0.75
N VAL A 30 2.55 1.58 -1.23
CA VAL A 30 3.75 1.32 -0.43
C VAL A 30 4.50 2.62 -0.13
N SER A 31 4.60 3.54 -1.10
CA SER A 31 5.27 4.83 -0.93
C SER A 31 4.54 5.76 0.04
N ASN A 32 3.21 5.68 0.08
CA ASN A 32 2.36 6.43 0.98
C ASN A 32 2.16 5.76 2.35
N GLU A 33 2.79 4.60 2.57
CA GLU A 33 2.63 3.76 3.77
C GLU A 33 1.19 3.24 4.01
N ASP A 34 0.30 3.33 3.01
CA ASP A 34 -1.05 2.76 3.04
C ASP A 34 -1.02 1.22 3.10
N VAL A 35 -0.01 0.62 2.46
CA VAL A 35 0.26 -0.82 2.48
C VAL A 35 1.68 -1.05 2.99
N PRO A 36 1.87 -1.91 4.01
CA PRO A 36 3.20 -2.18 4.53
C PRO A 36 4.06 -2.85 3.46
N GLY A 37 5.21 -2.25 3.16
CA GLY A 37 6.09 -2.73 2.11
C GLY A 37 7.38 -1.92 2.02
N ARG A 38 8.22 -2.24 1.04
CA ARG A 38 9.45 -1.51 0.73
C ARG A 38 9.73 -1.51 -0.76
N ILE A 39 10.32 -0.43 -1.25
CA ILE A 39 10.90 -0.36 -2.59
C ILE A 39 12.41 -0.59 -2.45
N ILE A 40 12.91 -1.69 -3.03
CA ILE A 40 14.32 -2.09 -2.94
C ILE A 40 14.87 -2.15 -4.36
N THR A 41 15.82 -1.26 -4.68
CA THR A 41 16.43 -1.16 -6.02
C THR A 41 15.38 -1.05 -7.13
N GLY A 42 14.35 -0.21 -6.90
CA GLY A 42 13.25 0.01 -7.86
C GLY A 42 12.24 -1.14 -7.96
N ILE A 43 12.37 -2.21 -7.16
CA ILE A 43 11.41 -3.31 -7.12
C ILE A 43 10.52 -3.13 -5.88
N VAL A 44 9.20 -3.15 -6.09
CA VAL A 44 8.21 -3.05 -5.03
C VAL A 44 8.00 -4.40 -4.35
N TYR A 45 8.14 -4.42 -3.03
CA TYR A 45 7.85 -5.56 -2.17
C TYR A 45 6.78 -5.19 -1.14
N VAL A 46 5.83 -6.10 -0.91
CA VAL A 46 4.77 -5.97 0.10
C VAL A 46 5.09 -6.91 1.26
N ASP A 47 4.94 -6.43 2.48
CA ASP A 47 5.02 -7.22 3.69
C ASP A 47 3.67 -7.90 3.92
N ALA A 48 3.55 -9.14 3.42
CA ALA A 48 2.28 -9.86 3.41
C ALA A 48 1.77 -10.20 4.82
N ASP A 49 2.69 -10.48 5.75
CA ASP A 49 2.34 -10.81 7.14
C ASP A 49 1.77 -9.58 7.86
N ARG A 50 2.44 -8.42 7.71
CA ARG A 50 1.91 -7.18 8.29
C ARG A 50 0.59 -6.80 7.66
N PHE A 51 0.43 -6.95 6.34
CA PHE A 51 -0.83 -6.68 5.65
C PHE A 51 -1.98 -7.54 6.18
N ALA A 52 -1.75 -8.85 6.36
CA ALA A 52 -2.74 -9.78 6.92
C ALA A 52 -3.11 -9.45 8.37
N LEU A 53 -2.13 -9.05 9.19
CA LEU A 53 -2.35 -8.67 10.60
C LEU A 53 -3.06 -7.33 10.75
N SER A 54 -2.83 -6.39 9.81
CA SER A 54 -3.49 -5.09 9.82
C SER A 54 -4.98 -5.14 9.46
N GLY A 55 -5.53 -6.33 9.18
CA GLY A 55 -6.96 -6.53 8.93
C GLY A 55 -7.46 -5.62 7.82
N ALA A 56 -6.69 -5.50 6.73
CA ALA A 56 -6.75 -4.41 5.75
C ALA A 56 -8.18 -4.07 5.30
N VAL A 57 -8.83 -3.18 6.05
CA VAL A 57 -9.95 -2.40 5.57
C VAL A 57 -9.31 -1.36 4.66
N TYR A 58 -9.46 -1.53 3.35
CA TYR A 58 -9.20 -0.45 2.39
C TYR A 58 -10.07 0.74 2.79
N LYS A 59 -9.51 1.64 3.61
CA LYS A 59 -10.05 2.98 3.75
C LYS A 59 -9.51 3.74 2.56
N ARG A 60 -10.35 3.91 1.53
CA ARG A 60 -10.11 4.87 0.46
C ARG A 60 -9.63 6.14 1.14
N ALA A 61 -8.40 6.57 0.82
CA ALA A 61 -7.81 7.76 1.43
C ALA A 61 -8.84 8.90 1.38
N GLU A 62 -9.42 9.23 2.53
CA GLU A 62 -10.16 10.48 2.66
C GLU A 62 -9.12 11.54 2.38
N LYS A 63 -9.33 12.31 1.31
CA LYS A 63 -8.54 13.50 1.00
C LYS A 63 -8.37 14.24 2.32
N ARG A 64 -7.16 14.28 2.86
CA ARG A 64 -6.85 15.19 3.96
C ARG A 64 -7.01 16.60 3.39
N GLU A 65 -8.20 17.18 3.56
CA GLU A 65 -8.37 18.61 3.40
C GLU A 65 -7.51 19.25 4.50
N GLN A 66 -6.38 19.82 4.09
CA GLN A 66 -5.65 20.77 4.91
C GLN A 66 -6.60 21.92 5.20
N THR A 67 -7.10 22.00 6.43
CA THR A 67 -7.83 23.17 6.88
C THR A 67 -6.83 24.28 7.19
N PRO A 68 -7.13 25.57 6.90
CA PRO A 68 -6.14 26.64 6.93
C PRO A 68 -5.72 27.11 8.34
N PHE A 69 -6.04 26.37 9.40
CA PHE A 69 -5.95 26.89 10.76
C PHE A 69 -4.56 26.81 11.40
N ASP A 70 -3.58 26.17 10.76
CA ASP A 70 -2.22 26.01 11.31
C ASP A 70 -1.23 27.12 10.90
N LEU A 71 -1.71 28.24 10.33
CA LEU A 71 -0.85 29.37 9.91
C LEU A 71 -1.00 30.65 10.74
N LEU A 72 -1.64 30.61 11.91
CA LEU A 72 -1.64 31.74 12.82
C LEU A 72 -1.30 31.27 14.24
N SER A 73 -0.01 31.49 14.56
CA SER A 73 0.53 32.07 15.80
C SER A 73 -0.35 32.08 17.05
#